data_AF-A0A088BBI9-F1
#
_entry.id   AF-A0A088BBI9-F1
#
_cell.length_a   1.000
_cell.length_b   1.000
_cell.length_c   1.000
_cell.angle_alpha   90.00
_cell.angle_beta   90.00
_cell.angle_gamma   90.00
#
_symmetry.space_group_name_H-M   'P 1'
#
loop_
_entity.id
_entity.type
_entity.pdbx_description
1 polymer ?
#
loop_
_entity_poly.entity_id
_entity_poly.type
_entity_poly.pdbx_seq_one_letter_code
_entity_poly.pdbx_strand_id
1 'polypeptide(L)'
;WGASVITNMLSAVPWIGQDFVQFIWGGFSVNNATLNRFFSVHMMTLHTNGSSNPLGISSNVDKLAMHPYFIFKDAVIIFYLPNLLGHSDNYIPANPMQTPPSMV
;
A
#
# COMPACT_ATOMS: atom_id res chain seq x y z
N TRP A 1 -8.09 -9.16 0.58
CA TRP A 1 -9.34 -8.94 1.35
C TRP A 1 -9.43 -7.56 1.96
N GLY A 2 -8.42 -7.08 2.68
CA GLY A 2 -8.43 -5.73 3.26
C GLY A 2 -8.76 -4.63 2.25
N ALA A 3 -8.15 -4.67 1.05
CA ALA A 3 -8.48 -3.73 -0.02
C ALA A 3 -9.97 -3.69 -0.36
N SER A 4 -10.63 -4.86 -0.48
CA SER A 4 -12.06 -4.96 -0.75
C SER A 4 -12.89 -4.37 0.39
N VAL A 5 -12.58 -4.68 1.64
CA VAL A 5 -13.34 -4.18 2.81
C VAL A 5 -13.21 -2.66 2.94
N ILE A 6 -11.98 -2.14 2.90
CA ILE A 6 -11.68 -0.72 3.10
C ILE A 6 -12.33 0.13 2.01
N THR A 7 -12.19 -0.27 0.75
CA THR A 7 -12.78 0.49 -0.37
C THR A 7 -14.30 0.39 -0.38
N ASN A 8 -14.88 -0.75 0.00
CA ASN A 8 -16.34 -0.88 0.12
C ASN A 8 -16.94 0.01 1.22
N MET A 9 -16.17 0.57 2.17
CA MET A 9 -16.71 1.57 3.09
C MET A 9 -17.26 2.81 2.37
N LEU A 10 -16.74 3.13 1.17
CA LEU A 10 -17.23 4.23 0.33
C LEU A 10 -18.63 3.96 -0.24
N SER A 11 -19.04 2.68 -0.33
CA SER A 11 -20.39 2.33 -0.76
C SER A 11 -21.48 2.85 0.19
N ALA A 12 -21.12 3.21 1.42
CA ALA A 12 -22.05 3.78 2.40
C ALA A 12 -22.51 5.20 2.04
N VAL A 13 -21.86 5.88 1.08
CA VAL A 13 -22.28 7.20 0.62
C VAL A 13 -23.56 7.06 -0.22
N PRO A 14 -24.68 7.71 0.16
CA PRO A 14 -25.92 7.64 -0.61
C PRO A 14 -25.75 8.11 -2.05
N TRP A 15 -26.50 7.49 -2.96
CA TRP A 15 -26.59 7.80 -4.39
C TRP A 15 -25.34 7.51 -5.23
N ILE A 16 -24.14 7.80 -4.73
CA ILE A 16 -22.88 7.77 -5.53
C ILE A 16 -21.84 6.79 -5.00
N GLY A 17 -22.08 6.15 -3.85
CA GLY A 17 -21.08 5.30 -3.19
C GLY A 17 -20.61 4.13 -4.05
N GLN A 18 -21.53 3.47 -4.77
CA GLN A 18 -21.18 2.34 -5.64
C GLN A 18 -20.32 2.76 -6.84
N ASP A 19 -20.61 3.92 -7.42
CA ASP A 19 -19.85 4.45 -8.55
C ASP A 19 -18.41 4.78 -8.14
N PHE A 20 -18.21 5.32 -6.93
CA PHE A 20 -16.87 5.56 -6.40
C PHE A 20 -16.07 4.28 -6.16
N VAL A 21 -16.71 3.23 -5.63
CA VAL A 21 -16.05 1.93 -5.43
C VAL A 21 -15.56 1.37 -6.76
N GLN A 22 -16.44 1.32 -7.77
CA GLN A 22 -16.09 0.80 -9.09
C GLN A 22 -15.05 1.66 -9.80
N PHE A 23 -15.10 2.98 -9.63
CA PHE A 23 -14.09 3.90 -10.16
C PHE A 23 -12.70 3.60 -9.58
N ILE A 24 -12.60 3.43 -8.27
CA ILE A 24 -11.34 3.12 -7.57
C ILE A 24 -10.80 1.76 -8.02
N TRP A 25 -11.67 0.75 -8.11
CA TRP A 25 -11.26 -0.58 -8.57
C TRP A 25 -10.85 -0.59 -10.04
N GLY A 26 -11.43 0.27 -10.88
CA GLY A 26 -11.27 0.21 -12.33
C GLY A 26 -11.97 -1.01 -12.92
N GLY A 27 -13.08 -1.45 -12.31
CA GLY A 27 -13.83 -2.64 -12.67
C GLY A 27 -14.81 -3.06 -11.56
N PHE A 28 -15.36 -4.27 -11.68
CA PHE A 28 -16.40 -4.78 -10.75
C PHE A 28 -15.86 -5.42 -9.48
N SER A 29 -14.55 -5.62 -9.38
CA SER A 29 -13.88 -6.20 -8.21
C SER A 29 -12.42 -5.75 -8.16
N VAL A 30 -11.81 -5.89 -6.97
CA VAL A 30 -10.37 -5.67 -6.80
C VAL A 30 -9.60 -6.59 -7.73
N ASN A 31 -8.82 -6.01 -8.64
CA ASN A 31 -8.10 -6.74 -9.68
C ASN A 31 -6.72 -6.09 -9.96
N ASN A 32 -6.06 -6.53 -11.03
CA ASN A 32 -4.75 -6.01 -11.43
C ASN A 32 -4.76 -4.48 -11.69
N ALA A 33 -5.83 -3.92 -12.25
CA ALA A 33 -5.95 -2.48 -12.46
C ALA A 33 -5.96 -1.72 -11.13
N THR A 34 -6.67 -2.24 -10.12
CA THR A 34 -6.69 -1.68 -8.77
C THR A 34 -5.29 -1.66 -8.15
N LEU A 35 -4.57 -2.79 -8.20
CA LEU A 35 -3.23 -2.92 -7.62
C LEU A 35 -2.22 -1.99 -8.30
N ASN A 36 -2.22 -1.97 -9.63
CA ASN A 36 -1.31 -1.10 -10.39
C ASN A 36 -1.57 0.38 -10.11
N ARG A 37 -2.84 0.79 -9.94
CA ARG A 37 -3.19 2.17 -9.58
C ARG A 37 -2.69 2.52 -8.18
N PHE A 38 -2.90 1.67 -7.20
CA PHE A 38 -2.43 1.93 -5.83
C PHE A 38 -0.92 2.05 -5.76
N PHE A 39 -0.19 1.14 -6.40
CA PHE A 39 1.26 1.21 -6.45
C PHE A 39 1.77 2.44 -7.22
N SER A 40 1.24 2.68 -8.43
CA SER A 40 1.69 3.78 -9.27
C SER A 40 1.40 5.14 -8.65
N VAL A 41 0.22 5.37 -8.06
CA VAL A 41 -0.09 6.64 -7.39
C VAL A 41 0.82 6.86 -6.20
N HIS A 42 1.04 5.84 -5.37
CA HIS A 42 1.89 5.96 -4.19
C HIS A 42 3.36 6.25 -4.58
N MET A 43 3.93 5.43 -5.46
CA MET A 43 5.34 5.60 -5.84
C MET A 43 5.56 6.84 -6.70
N MET A 44 4.65 7.16 -7.62
CA MET A 44 4.78 8.35 -8.47
C MET A 44 4.76 9.63 -7.64
N THR A 45 3.82 9.76 -6.69
CA THR A 45 3.71 10.96 -5.85
C THR A 45 4.91 11.13 -4.92
N LEU A 46 5.44 10.03 -4.38
CA LEU A 46 6.66 10.05 -3.59
C LEU A 46 7.89 10.39 -4.44
N HIS A 47 8.01 9.83 -5.64
CA HIS A 47 9.15 10.08 -6.52
C HIS A 47 9.18 11.51 -7.08
N THR A 48 8.01 12.11 -7.35
CA THR A 48 7.96 13.48 -7.90
C THR A 48 8.33 14.53 -6.86
N ASN A 49 7.94 14.34 -5.60
CA ASN A 49 8.16 15.33 -4.54
C ASN A 49 9.36 14.99 -3.63
N GLY A 50 9.78 13.72 -3.60
CA GLY A 50 10.76 13.19 -2.65
C GLY A 50 10.21 13.04 -1.23
N SER A 51 10.98 12.36 -0.38
CA SER A 51 10.67 12.23 1.04
C SER A 51 10.94 13.53 1.80
N SER A 52 10.13 13.80 2.83
CA SER A 52 10.42 14.82 3.84
C SER A 52 11.53 14.35 4.81
N ASN A 53 11.93 15.22 5.74
CA ASN A 53 12.88 14.90 6.81
C ASN A 53 12.34 15.34 8.19
N PRO A 54 12.91 14.85 9.31
CA PRO A 54 12.40 15.12 10.66
C PRO A 54 12.31 16.60 11.05
N LEU A 55 13.08 17.47 10.39
CA LEU A 55 13.07 18.90 10.65
C LEU A 55 11.98 19.64 9.83
N GLY A 56 11.32 18.96 8.88
CA GLY A 56 10.25 19.54 8.06
C GLY A 56 10.71 20.64 7.09
N ILE A 57 12.02 20.84 6.93
CA ILE A 57 12.62 21.83 6.04
C ILE A 57 13.06 21.18 4.72
N SER A 58 13.49 21.97 3.73
CA SER A 58 14.01 21.41 2.47
C SER A 58 15.27 20.59 2.69
N SER A 59 15.32 19.37 2.14
CA SER A 59 16.51 18.51 2.12
C SER A 59 17.38 18.70 0.87
N ASN A 60 17.09 19.69 0.01
CA ASN A 60 17.78 19.85 -1.27
C ASN A 60 19.28 20.17 -1.13
N VAL A 61 19.70 20.71 0.02
CA VAL A 61 21.10 21.05 0.31
C VAL A 61 21.93 19.81 0.65
N ASP A 62 21.30 18.74 1.15
CA ASP A 62 21.98 17.52 1.58
C ASP A 62 21.13 16.28 1.26
N LYS A 63 21.41 15.68 0.10
CA LYS A 63 20.78 14.43 -0.34
C LYS A 63 21.84 13.35 -0.47
N LEU A 64 21.53 12.20 0.12
CA LEU A 64 22.27 10.96 -0.09
C LEU A 64 21.55 10.05 -1.07
N ALA A 65 22.31 9.28 -1.85
CA ALA A 65 21.76 8.26 -2.73
C ALA A 65 21.10 7.13 -1.94
N MET A 66 20.07 6.50 -2.52
CA MET A 66 19.34 5.38 -1.90
C MET A 66 20.27 4.20 -1.60
N HIS A 67 21.09 3.82 -2.59
CA HIS A 67 22.15 2.84 -2.44
C HIS A 67 23.48 3.55 -2.16
N PRO A 68 24.28 3.10 -1.18
CA PRO A 68 24.05 1.96 -0.28
C PRO A 68 23.27 2.29 1.00
N TYR A 69 23.20 3.57 1.37
CA TYR A 69 22.88 4.00 2.74
C TYR A 69 21.53 3.52 3.26
N PHE A 70 20.44 3.79 2.53
CA PHE A 70 19.09 3.47 3.00
C PHE A 70 18.75 1.99 2.81
N ILE A 71 19.35 1.33 1.80
CA ILE A 71 19.21 -0.13 1.62
C ILE A 71 19.76 -0.90 2.83
N PHE A 72 20.94 -0.55 3.33
CA PHE A 72 21.49 -1.21 4.53
C PHE A 72 20.74 -0.83 5.80
N LYS A 73 20.29 0.43 5.93
CA LYS A 73 19.47 0.89 7.06
C LYS A 73 18.19 0.07 7.19
N ASP A 74 17.47 -0.12 6.09
CA ASP A 74 16.17 -0.81 6.08
C ASP A 74 16.31 -2.32 6.35
N ALA A 75 17.49 -2.88 6.12
CA ALA A 75 17.77 -4.30 6.34
C ALA A 75 17.91 -4.69 7.82
N VAL A 76 18.15 -3.74 8.74
CA VAL A 76 18.46 -4.04 10.16
C VAL A 76 17.31 -4.77 10.88
N ILE A 77 16.05 -4.39 10.66
CA ILE A 77 14.89 -5.07 11.27
C ILE A 77 14.58 -6.39 10.56
N ILE A 78 14.87 -6.45 9.25
CA ILE A 78 14.59 -7.59 8.37
C ILE A 78 15.37 -8.84 8.81
N PHE A 79 16.59 -8.68 9.35
CA PHE A 79 17.45 -9.83 9.64
C PHE A 79 17.11 -10.61 10.90
N TYR A 80 16.49 -9.98 11.92
CA TYR A 80 16.31 -10.64 13.22
C TYR A 80 14.90 -11.19 13.43
N LEU A 81 13.85 -10.47 13.03
CA LEU A 81 12.45 -10.84 13.28
C LEU A 81 11.51 -10.35 12.17
N PRO A 82 11.68 -10.79 10.91
CA PRO A 82 11.00 -10.22 9.74
C PRO A 82 9.47 -10.36 9.78
N ASN A 83 8.96 -11.37 10.50
CA ASN A 83 7.55 -11.74 10.48
C ASN A 83 6.84 -11.48 11.81
N LEU A 84 7.52 -10.87 12.81
CA LEU A 84 6.97 -10.65 14.15
C LEU A 84 5.64 -9.87 14.12
N LEU A 85 5.52 -8.93 13.20
CA LEU A 85 4.35 -8.05 13.04
C LEU A 85 3.49 -8.46 11.83
N GLY A 86 3.82 -9.56 11.16
CA GLY A 86 3.12 -10.04 9.97
C GLY A 86 1.94 -10.95 10.32
N HIS A 87 0.96 -11.03 9.42
CA HIS A 87 -0.10 -12.02 9.49
C HIS A 87 0.23 -13.18 8.54
N SER A 88 0.15 -14.42 9.01
CA SER A 88 0.52 -15.61 8.23
C SER A 88 -0.29 -15.74 6.94
N ASP A 89 -1.57 -15.33 6.95
CA ASP A 89 -2.45 -15.43 5.79
C ASP A 89 -1.99 -14.58 4.59
N ASN A 90 -1.13 -13.56 4.81
CA ASN A 90 -0.57 -12.77 3.71
C ASN A 90 0.54 -13.50 2.92
N TYR A 91 0.96 -14.69 3.36
CA TYR A 91 1.82 -15.58 2.57
C TYR A 91 1.03 -16.53 1.66
N ILE A 92 -0.29 -16.57 1.79
CA ILE A 92 -1.17 -17.36 0.93
C ILE A 92 -1.61 -16.47 -0.24
N PRO A 93 -1.47 -16.92 -1.50
CA PRO A 93 -1.97 -16.16 -2.64
C PRO A 93 -3.44 -15.79 -2.49
N ALA A 94 -3.79 -14.56 -2.85
CA ALA A 94 -5.16 -14.08 -2.74
C ALA A 94 -6.10 -14.90 -3.65
N ASN A 95 -7.19 -15.42 -3.06
CA ASN A 95 -8.22 -16.17 -3.78
C ASN A 95 -9.57 -15.44 -3.67
N PRO A 96 -10.04 -14.69 -4.68
CA PRO A 96 -11.30 -13.92 -4.60
C PRO A 96 -12.55 -14.71 -4.19
N MET A 97 -12.52 -16.04 -4.25
CA MET A 97 -13.64 -16.91 -3.90
C MET A 97 -13.64 -17.39 -2.44
N GLN A 98 -12.58 -17.16 -1.66
CA GLN A 98 -12.45 -17.73 -0.31
C GLN A 98 -11.77 -16.81 0.70
N THR A 99 -12.56 -16.21 1.58
CA THR A 99 -12.03 -15.42 2.71
C THR A 99 -11.43 -16.34 3.79
N PRO A 100 -10.19 -16.10 4.27
CA PRO A 100 -9.62 -16.84 5.39
C PRO A 100 -10.45 -16.65 6.66
N PRO A 101 -10.67 -17.71 7.46
CA PRO A 101 -11.43 -17.62 8.70
C PRO A 101 -10.70 -16.80 9.79
N SER A 102 -9.37 -16.74 9.72
CA SER A 102 -8.49 -15.99 10.62
C SER A 102 -8.22 -14.56 10.17
N MET A 103 -9.03 -13.99 9.28
CA MET A 103 -8.81 -12.64 8.78
C MET A 103 -8.90 -11.61 9.92
N VAL A 104 -7.86 -10.78 10.06
CA VAL A 104 -7.78 -9.65 11.00
C VAL A 104 -7.29 -8.40 10.27
#